data_AF-A0A2V9XJ01-F1
#
_entry.id   AF-A0A2V9XJ01-F1
#
_cell.length_a   1.000
_cell.length_b   1.000
_cell.length_c   1.000
_cell.angle_alpha   90.00
_cell.angle_beta   90.00
_cell.angle_gamma   90.00
#
_symmetry.space_group_name_H-M   'P 1'
#
loop_
_entity.id
_entity.type
_entity.pdbx_description
1 polymer ?
#
loop_
_entity_poly.entity_id
_entity_poly.type
_entity_poly.pdbx_seq_one_letter_code
_entity_poly.pdbx_strand_id
1 'polypeptide(L)'
;MTSPQRSLAFAVLLASLFFCCSVQDAQAIPAFARKYGLPCSACHEAWPKLNSFGQKFKDEGYQLGNDRDAPIWQNASFWPVAMRITPHWHYESLGHTAVDSIPGDPTSPTIEKTVNTSGFDLTGIDILTGGTLLKNISFLLVPSIDPGDGTVGFESANVRFDNLLGSPWLNFKFGKFELDVPLSEKRMMTFSNVGGAYQLYHFMPVGDVNDFSFGENQLGVELMGHSEDDHTRFAASLISSTNGELGLPGGRTYNGYIHLSQAFMAGGAFMAVFTLGGST
;
A
#
# COMPACT_ATOMS: atom_id res chain seq x y z
N MET A 1 31.48 12.66 -44.57
CA MET A 1 30.09 12.17 -44.45
C MET A 1 29.94 11.49 -43.10
N THR A 2 29.43 12.18 -42.09
CA THR A 2 29.11 11.57 -40.79
C THR A 2 27.90 10.64 -40.98
N SER A 3 27.98 9.39 -40.51
CA SER A 3 26.88 8.44 -40.71
C SER A 3 25.61 8.95 -39.99
N PRO A 4 24.42 8.84 -40.61
CA PRO A 4 23.18 9.34 -40.04
C PRO A 4 22.85 8.73 -38.66
N GLN A 5 23.39 7.54 -38.37
CA GLN A 5 23.25 6.87 -37.08
C GLN A 5 23.99 7.58 -35.94
N ARG A 6 25.14 8.21 -36.20
CA ARG A 6 25.90 8.96 -35.18
C ARG A 6 25.20 10.27 -34.81
N SER A 7 24.57 10.92 -35.79
CA SER A 7 23.80 12.14 -35.57
C SER A 7 22.52 11.87 -34.76
N LEU A 8 21.86 10.73 -35.00
CA LEU A 8 20.67 10.32 -34.24
C LEU A 8 21.02 9.96 -32.78
N ALA A 9 22.08 9.19 -32.56
CA ALA A 9 22.53 8.84 -31.21
C ALA A 9 22.91 10.08 -30.38
N PHE A 10 23.58 11.05 -31.00
CA PHE A 10 23.94 12.31 -30.35
C PHE A 10 22.70 13.16 -30.03
N ALA A 11 21.72 13.21 -30.93
CA ALA A 11 20.46 13.91 -30.70
C ALA A 11 19.63 13.28 -29.56
N VAL A 12 19.57 11.95 -29.49
CA VAL A 12 18.93 11.22 -28.38
C VAL A 12 19.64 11.51 -27.06
N LEU A 13 20.98 11.47 -27.05
CA LEU A 13 21.75 11.75 -25.84
C LEU A 13 21.53 13.17 -25.32
N LEU A 14 21.50 14.16 -26.22
CA LEU A 14 21.21 15.56 -25.90
C LEU A 14 19.77 15.75 -25.40
N ALA A 15 18.79 15.08 -26.01
CA ALA A 15 17.40 15.12 -25.56
C ALA A 15 17.24 14.51 -24.16
N SER A 16 17.90 13.39 -23.89
CA SER A 16 17.92 12.76 -22.57
C SER A 16 18.60 13.65 -21.52
N LEU A 17 19.72 14.30 -21.87
CA LEU A 17 20.40 15.24 -20.96
C LEU A 17 19.53 16.46 -20.65
N PHE A 18 18.87 17.02 -21.67
CA PHE A 18 17.99 18.17 -21.52
C PHE A 18 16.77 17.84 -20.64
N PHE A 19 16.20 16.64 -20.81
CA PHE A 19 15.09 16.17 -19.98
C PHE A 19 15.50 16.00 -18.50
N CYS A 20 16.66 15.40 -18.23
CA CYS A 20 17.21 15.27 -16.88
C CYS A 20 17.49 16.62 -16.20
N CYS A 21 17.90 17.65 -16.94
CA CYS A 21 18.14 18.99 -16.40
C CYS A 21 16.84 19.80 -16.19
N SER A 22 15.70 19.32 -16.69
CA SER A 22 14.40 20.03 -16.62
C SER A 22 13.47 19.52 -15.52
N VAL A 23 13.95 18.63 -14.64
CA VAL A 23 13.17 18.10 -13.52
C VAL A 23 12.92 19.23 -12.52
N GLN A 24 11.71 19.77 -12.52
CA GLN A 24 11.24 20.69 -11.49
C GLN A 24 11.06 19.95 -10.16
N ASP A 25 11.14 20.68 -9.04
CA ASP A 25 10.73 20.15 -7.75
C ASP A 25 9.30 19.62 -7.87
N ALA A 26 9.15 18.31 -7.71
CA ALA A 26 7.85 17.68 -7.65
C ALA A 26 7.11 18.25 -6.44
N GLN A 27 6.20 19.19 -6.68
CA GLN A 27 5.15 19.57 -5.76
C GLN A 27 4.23 18.36 -5.62
N ALA A 28 4.67 17.36 -4.86
CA ALA A 28 3.80 16.29 -4.46
C ALA A 28 2.56 16.94 -3.84
N ILE A 29 1.39 16.36 -4.07
CA ILE A 29 0.13 16.81 -3.51
C ILE A 29 -0.22 15.90 -2.31
N PRO A 30 0.60 15.74 -1.22
CA PRO A 30 0.12 14.99 -0.07
C PRO A 30 -0.94 15.81 0.65
N ALA A 31 -2.14 15.24 0.79
CA ALA A 31 -3.20 15.81 1.60
C ALA A 31 -2.72 16.16 3.01
N PHE A 32 -1.98 15.27 3.67
CA PHE A 32 -1.50 15.50 5.04
C PHE A 32 -0.45 16.62 5.15
N ALA A 33 0.47 16.71 4.20
CA ALA A 33 1.46 17.79 4.17
C ALA A 33 0.80 19.18 4.07
N ARG A 34 -0.27 19.31 3.26
CA ARG A 34 -1.05 20.56 3.16
C ARG A 34 -1.81 20.89 4.43
N LYS A 35 -2.37 19.89 5.12
CA LYS A 35 -3.07 20.06 6.40
C LYS A 35 -2.16 20.69 7.46
N TYR A 36 -0.92 20.24 7.55
CA TYR A 36 0.02 20.64 8.62
C TYR A 36 1.12 21.61 8.18
N GLY A 37 1.23 21.93 6.88
CA GLY A 37 2.30 22.78 6.36
C GLY A 37 3.70 22.15 6.48
N LEU A 38 3.78 20.82 6.46
CA LEU A 38 5.03 20.07 6.61
C LEU A 38 5.61 19.66 5.26
N PRO A 39 6.94 19.72 5.05
CA PRO A 39 7.56 19.19 3.84
C PRO A 39 7.46 17.66 3.81
N CYS A 40 7.49 17.07 2.61
CA CYS A 40 7.43 15.60 2.46
C CYS A 40 8.53 14.87 3.24
N SER A 41 9.73 15.46 3.34
CA SER A 41 10.87 14.94 4.10
C SER A 41 10.64 14.93 5.61
N ALA A 42 9.63 15.64 6.13
CA ALA A 42 9.25 15.52 7.52
C ALA A 42 8.68 14.12 7.83
N CYS A 43 7.97 13.51 6.88
CA CYS A 43 7.35 12.18 7.06
C CYS A 43 8.11 11.04 6.37
N HIS A 44 8.90 11.33 5.34
CA HIS A 44 9.55 10.31 4.51
C HIS A 44 11.06 10.42 4.54
N GLU A 45 11.73 9.26 4.61
CA GLU A 45 13.19 9.15 4.40
C GLU A 45 13.50 9.05 2.89
N ALA A 46 12.78 8.17 2.20
CA ALA A 46 12.74 8.06 0.75
C ALA A 46 11.36 7.53 0.38
N TRP A 47 10.75 7.99 -0.71
CA TRP A 47 9.48 7.40 -1.13
C TRP A 47 9.68 5.91 -1.45
N PRO A 48 8.81 5.00 -0.96
CA PRO A 48 7.59 5.16 -0.16
C PRO A 48 7.77 4.93 1.37
N LYS A 49 9.01 4.79 1.85
CA LYS A 49 9.35 4.53 3.26
C LYS A 49 9.09 5.75 4.15
N LEU A 50 8.35 5.54 5.24
CA LEU A 50 8.15 6.53 6.29
C LEU A 50 9.36 6.55 7.24
N ASN A 51 9.68 7.74 7.75
CA ASN A 51 10.55 7.87 8.92
C ASN A 51 9.74 7.69 10.22
N SER A 52 10.38 7.69 11.39
CA SER A 52 9.69 7.49 12.67
C SER A 52 8.56 8.50 12.92
N PHE A 53 8.72 9.76 12.49
CA PHE A 53 7.67 10.76 12.60
C PHE A 53 6.47 10.44 11.71
N GLY A 54 6.69 10.11 10.43
CA GLY A 54 5.64 9.78 9.49
C GLY A 54 4.91 8.49 9.88
N GLN A 55 5.64 7.52 10.43
CA GLN A 55 5.09 6.27 10.92
C GLN A 55 4.20 6.51 12.15
N LYS A 56 4.69 7.25 13.14
CA LYS A 56 3.87 7.70 14.28
C LYS A 56 2.62 8.45 13.81
N PHE A 57 2.75 9.40 12.90
CA PHE A 57 1.61 10.14 12.35
C PHE A 57 0.55 9.22 11.72
N LYS A 58 0.97 8.17 10.99
CA LYS A 58 0.08 7.13 10.47
C LYS A 58 -0.57 6.33 11.59
N ASP A 59 0.19 5.91 12.59
CA ASP A 59 -0.29 5.07 13.69
C ASP A 59 -1.19 5.81 14.67
N GLU A 60 -1.07 7.13 14.76
CA GLU A 60 -1.95 8.00 15.54
C GLU A 60 -3.28 8.32 14.84
N GLY A 61 -3.47 7.89 13.58
CA GLY A 61 -4.69 8.19 12.82
C GLY A 61 -4.65 9.51 12.06
N TYR A 62 -3.48 9.87 11.51
CA TYR A 62 -3.29 11.09 10.71
C TYR A 62 -3.51 12.38 11.52
N GLN A 63 -3.06 12.37 12.78
CA GLN A 63 -3.15 13.48 13.72
C GLN A 63 -1.81 13.75 14.40
N LEU A 64 -1.58 14.99 14.86
CA LEU A 64 -0.40 15.39 15.62
C LEU A 64 -0.66 15.44 17.14
N GLY A 65 -1.85 15.07 17.59
CA GLY A 65 -2.26 15.07 18.99
C GLY A 65 -2.60 16.46 19.54
N ASN A 66 -2.89 17.44 18.69
CA ASN A 66 -3.22 18.82 19.10
C ASN A 66 -4.62 19.24 18.63
N ASP A 67 -5.12 20.36 19.15
CA ASP A 67 -6.48 20.80 18.84
C ASP A 67 -6.70 21.11 17.35
N ARG A 68 -5.65 21.44 16.59
CA ARG A 68 -5.73 21.73 15.15
C ARG A 68 -6.02 20.49 14.30
N ASP A 69 -5.99 19.31 14.91
CA ASP A 69 -6.38 18.06 14.26
C ASP A 69 -7.89 18.00 14.03
N ALA A 70 -8.71 18.72 14.79
CA ALA A 70 -10.15 18.71 14.60
C ALA A 70 -10.54 19.42 13.28
N PRO A 71 -11.54 18.91 12.52
CA PRO A 71 -11.95 19.49 11.24
C PRO A 71 -12.34 20.98 11.31
N ILE A 72 -12.79 21.47 12.46
CA ILE A 72 -13.16 22.88 12.66
C ILE A 72 -11.99 23.86 12.46
N TRP A 73 -10.75 23.40 12.64
CA TRP A 73 -9.55 24.22 12.47
C TRP A 73 -8.92 24.07 11.09
N GLN A 74 -9.53 23.25 10.22
CA GLN A 74 -9.07 23.05 8.86
C GLN A 74 -9.50 24.21 7.98
N ASN A 75 -8.60 24.63 7.08
CA ASN A 75 -8.95 25.62 6.07
C ASN A 75 -10.02 25.02 5.14
N ALA A 76 -11.09 25.75 4.83
CA ALA A 76 -12.13 25.28 3.91
C ALA A 76 -11.60 24.94 2.50
N SER A 77 -10.47 25.53 2.10
CA SER A 77 -9.76 25.20 0.85
C SER A 77 -8.98 23.88 0.92
N PHE A 78 -8.83 23.29 2.10
CA PHE A 78 -8.17 22.01 2.29
C PHE A 78 -9.17 20.87 2.07
N TRP A 79 -9.09 20.26 0.89
CA TRP A 79 -9.73 18.98 0.62
C TRP A 79 -8.68 17.86 0.77
N PRO A 80 -8.89 16.87 1.66
CA PRO A 80 -7.94 15.78 1.90
C PRO A 80 -8.05 14.70 0.83
N VAL A 81 -7.86 15.05 -0.45
CA VAL A 81 -7.84 14.12 -1.57
C VAL A 81 -6.50 14.23 -2.30
N ALA A 82 -5.98 13.08 -2.69
CA ALA A 82 -4.94 12.90 -3.67
C ALA A 82 -5.41 11.86 -4.70
N MET A 83 -4.91 11.95 -5.93
CA MET A 83 -5.17 10.95 -6.97
C MET A 83 -3.86 10.41 -7.47
N ARG A 84 -3.81 9.11 -7.76
CA ARG A 84 -2.63 8.41 -8.28
C ARG A 84 -3.00 7.62 -9.53
N ILE A 85 -2.20 7.83 -10.58
CA ILE A 85 -2.15 7.02 -11.79
C ILE A 85 -0.71 7.05 -12.30
N THR A 86 -0.17 5.92 -12.72
CA THR A 86 1.21 5.82 -13.19
C THR A 86 1.25 5.14 -14.56
N PRO A 87 1.57 5.89 -15.64
CA PRO A 87 1.92 5.29 -16.92
C PRO A 87 3.29 4.65 -16.82
N HIS A 88 3.44 3.44 -17.33
CA HIS A 88 4.72 2.76 -17.38
C HIS A 88 4.84 1.90 -18.63
N TRP A 89 6.08 1.54 -18.94
CA TRP A 89 6.39 0.45 -19.88
C TRP A 89 6.98 -0.70 -19.09
N HIS A 90 6.55 -1.92 -19.36
CA HIS A 90 7.08 -3.10 -18.70
C HIS A 90 7.66 -4.12 -19.68
N TYR A 91 8.57 -4.93 -19.15
CA TYR A 91 8.94 -6.24 -19.68
C TYR A 91 9.02 -7.20 -18.50
N GLU A 92 8.15 -8.21 -18.49
CA GLU A 92 8.03 -9.16 -17.39
C GLU A 92 8.23 -10.59 -17.89
N SER A 93 8.82 -11.44 -17.05
CA SER A 93 9.05 -12.86 -17.33
C SER A 93 8.67 -13.67 -16.09
N LEU A 94 7.52 -14.35 -16.15
CA LEU A 94 7.02 -15.19 -15.08
C LEU A 94 7.21 -16.66 -15.45
N GLY A 95 8.02 -17.37 -14.67
CA GLY A 95 8.22 -18.82 -14.81
C GLY A 95 7.21 -19.63 -14.00
N HIS A 96 7.14 -20.93 -14.28
CA HIS A 96 6.26 -21.88 -13.58
C HIS A 96 4.76 -21.52 -13.59
N THR A 97 4.31 -20.76 -14.59
CA THR A 97 2.90 -20.42 -14.74
C THR A 97 2.14 -21.60 -15.33
N ALA A 98 1.03 -21.98 -14.70
CA ALA A 98 0.08 -22.90 -15.30
C ALA A 98 -0.67 -22.19 -16.44
N VAL A 99 -0.53 -22.69 -17.66
CA VAL A 99 -1.23 -22.18 -18.84
C VAL A 99 -1.99 -23.30 -19.53
N ASP A 100 -3.12 -22.98 -20.15
CA ASP A 100 -3.87 -23.93 -20.96
C ASP A 100 -2.98 -24.50 -22.08
N SER A 101 -2.95 -25.83 -22.20
CA SER A 101 -2.20 -26.49 -23.27
C SER A 101 -2.71 -26.11 -24.67
N ILE A 102 -3.99 -25.74 -24.75
CA ILE A 102 -4.61 -25.14 -25.94
C ILE A 102 -5.10 -23.73 -25.53
N PRO A 103 -4.49 -22.64 -26.02
CA PRO A 103 -4.86 -21.29 -25.63
C PRO A 103 -6.36 -21.00 -25.85
N GLY A 104 -7.06 -20.62 -24.79
CA GLY A 104 -8.47 -20.25 -24.83
C GLY A 104 -9.45 -21.43 -24.70
N ASP A 105 -8.95 -22.65 -24.45
CA ASP A 105 -9.78 -23.81 -24.11
C ASP A 105 -9.65 -24.15 -22.61
N PRO A 106 -10.65 -23.75 -21.79
CA PRO A 106 -10.63 -23.98 -20.34
C PRO A 106 -10.80 -25.46 -19.96
N THR A 107 -11.06 -26.34 -20.94
CA THR A 107 -11.14 -27.80 -20.73
C THR A 107 -9.82 -28.51 -21.00
N SER A 108 -8.85 -27.81 -21.59
CA SER A 108 -7.54 -28.38 -21.90
C SER A 108 -6.71 -28.54 -20.61
N PRO A 109 -5.87 -29.58 -20.49
CA PRO A 109 -5.00 -29.73 -19.33
C PRO A 109 -4.02 -28.55 -19.26
N THR A 110 -3.72 -28.10 -18.04
CA THR A 110 -2.73 -27.05 -17.82
C THR A 110 -1.30 -27.60 -17.97
N ILE A 111 -0.45 -26.90 -18.70
CA ILE A 111 0.99 -27.16 -18.80
C ILE A 111 1.76 -26.02 -18.13
N GLU A 112 2.96 -26.32 -17.66
CA GLU A 112 3.86 -25.31 -17.13
C GLU A 112 4.58 -24.56 -18.26
N LYS A 113 4.59 -23.23 -18.21
CA LYS A 113 5.29 -22.40 -19.20
C LYS A 113 5.81 -21.10 -18.59
N THR A 114 6.95 -20.62 -19.11
CA THR A 114 7.38 -19.23 -18.89
C THR A 114 6.61 -18.28 -19.81
N VAL A 115 5.94 -17.31 -19.22
CA VAL A 115 5.18 -16.28 -19.93
C VAL A 115 5.98 -14.98 -19.91
N ASN A 116 6.19 -14.40 -21.09
CA ASN A 116 6.86 -13.11 -21.25
C ASN A 116 5.85 -12.09 -21.78
N THR A 117 5.75 -10.93 -21.14
CA THR A 117 4.85 -9.83 -21.53
C THR A 117 5.63 -8.53 -21.63
N SER A 118 5.23 -7.67 -22.56
CA SER A 118 5.70 -6.29 -22.61
C SER A 118 4.64 -5.38 -23.21
N GLY A 119 4.60 -4.15 -22.74
CA GLY A 119 3.53 -3.22 -23.08
C GLY A 119 3.71 -1.86 -22.46
N PHE A 120 2.86 -0.93 -22.89
CA PHE A 120 2.61 0.32 -22.18
C PHE A 120 1.31 0.16 -21.42
N ASP A 121 1.33 0.48 -20.13
CA ASP A 121 0.21 0.24 -19.24
C ASP A 121 0.04 1.43 -18.30
N LEU A 122 -1.15 1.49 -17.73
CA LEU A 122 -1.49 2.41 -16.66
C LEU A 122 -1.70 1.58 -15.40
N THR A 123 -1.23 2.06 -14.26
CA THR A 123 -1.79 1.58 -13.00
C THR A 123 -3.27 1.97 -12.94
N GLY A 124 -4.04 1.26 -12.11
CA GLY A 124 -5.37 1.73 -11.74
C GLY A 124 -5.36 3.16 -11.20
N ILE A 125 -6.55 3.77 -11.19
CA ILE A 125 -6.74 5.12 -10.64
C ILE A 125 -7.15 4.97 -9.19
N ASP A 126 -6.28 5.40 -8.27
CA ASP A 126 -6.60 5.47 -6.85
C ASP A 126 -6.93 6.90 -6.44
N ILE A 127 -8.05 7.08 -5.74
CA ILE A 127 -8.42 8.36 -5.13
C ILE A 127 -8.21 8.23 -3.63
N LEU A 128 -7.09 8.71 -3.11
CA LEU A 128 -6.74 8.60 -1.70
C LEU A 128 -7.38 9.75 -0.93
N THR A 129 -8.30 9.45 -0.02
CA THR A 129 -8.83 10.42 0.94
C THR A 129 -8.75 9.91 2.36
N GLY A 130 -8.24 10.74 3.26
CA GLY A 130 -8.11 10.36 4.67
C GLY A 130 -7.81 11.55 5.55
N GLY A 131 -8.15 11.42 6.82
CA GLY A 131 -8.03 12.48 7.80
C GLY A 131 -8.84 12.21 9.05
N THR A 132 -9.07 13.25 9.83
CA THR A 132 -9.79 13.18 11.10
C THR A 132 -11.25 13.59 10.91
N LEU A 133 -12.18 12.85 11.51
CA LEU A 133 -13.59 13.22 11.64
C LEU A 133 -13.84 13.99 12.94
N LEU A 134 -13.19 13.55 14.02
CA LEU A 134 -13.17 14.18 15.33
C LEU A 134 -11.78 13.95 15.94
N LYS A 135 -11.50 14.57 17.10
CA LYS A 135 -10.32 14.21 17.89
C LYS A 135 -10.37 12.69 18.14
N ASN A 136 -9.28 11.98 17.84
CA ASN A 136 -9.17 10.54 18.03
C ASN A 136 -10.10 9.67 17.16
N ILE A 137 -10.75 10.24 16.14
CA ILE A 137 -11.55 9.47 15.18
C ILE A 137 -11.08 9.87 13.78
N SER A 138 -10.52 8.92 13.04
CA SER A 138 -9.96 9.15 11.71
C SER A 138 -10.55 8.19 10.68
N PHE A 139 -10.33 8.47 9.40
CA PHE A 139 -10.78 7.62 8.30
C PHE A 139 -9.74 7.55 7.19
N LEU A 140 -9.79 6.46 6.44
CA LEU A 140 -9.12 6.29 5.17
C LEU A 140 -10.10 5.64 4.18
N LEU A 141 -10.27 6.28 3.03
CA LEU A 141 -11.10 5.81 1.94
C LEU A 141 -10.29 5.95 0.64
N VAL A 142 -10.19 4.84 -0.09
CA VAL A 142 -9.45 4.74 -1.34
C VAL A 142 -10.32 3.98 -2.34
N PRO A 143 -11.21 4.67 -3.08
CA PRO A 143 -11.82 4.12 -4.27
C PRO A 143 -10.74 3.91 -5.33
N SER A 144 -10.80 2.78 -6.01
CA SER A 144 -9.89 2.41 -7.09
C SER A 144 -10.66 2.01 -8.34
N ILE A 145 -10.09 2.29 -9.51
CA ILE A 145 -10.64 1.92 -10.82
C ILE A 145 -9.61 1.02 -11.52
N ASP A 146 -10.03 -0.18 -11.88
CA ASP A 146 -9.22 -1.12 -12.64
C ASP A 146 -9.07 -0.64 -14.10
N PRO A 147 -7.85 -0.59 -14.66
CA PRO A 147 -7.62 -0.07 -16.01
C PRO A 147 -8.00 -1.07 -17.12
N GLY A 148 -8.15 -2.36 -16.82
CA GLY A 148 -8.46 -3.42 -17.77
C GLY A 148 -9.95 -3.53 -18.09
N ASP A 149 -10.81 -3.48 -17.06
CA ASP A 149 -12.26 -3.64 -17.22
C ASP A 149 -13.10 -2.43 -16.78
N GLY A 150 -12.49 -1.44 -16.13
CA GLY A 150 -13.17 -0.25 -15.61
C GLY A 150 -13.96 -0.49 -14.32
N THR A 151 -13.79 -1.64 -13.66
CA THR A 151 -14.45 -1.97 -12.41
C THR A 151 -14.02 -0.99 -11.32
N VAL A 152 -15.00 -0.47 -10.59
CA VAL A 152 -14.79 0.44 -9.47
C VAL A 152 -14.93 -0.34 -8.17
N GLY A 153 -13.88 -0.32 -7.35
CA GLY A 153 -13.84 -0.98 -6.05
C GLY A 153 -13.33 -0.05 -4.96
N PHE A 154 -13.29 -0.58 -3.73
CA PHE A 154 -12.59 0.06 -2.62
C PHE A 154 -11.33 -0.72 -2.32
N GLU A 155 -10.19 -0.09 -2.54
CA GLU A 155 -8.89 -0.58 -2.10
C GLU A 155 -8.85 -0.54 -0.57
N SER A 156 -9.20 0.59 0.03
CA SER A 156 -9.37 0.71 1.48
C SER A 156 -10.61 1.54 1.83
N ALA A 157 -11.29 1.17 2.91
CA ALA A 157 -12.43 1.90 3.44
C ALA A 157 -12.54 1.59 4.93
N ASN A 158 -11.91 2.40 5.77
CA ASN A 158 -11.88 2.16 7.20
C ASN A 158 -12.06 3.45 8.01
N VAL A 159 -12.53 3.25 9.24
CA VAL A 159 -12.59 4.24 10.32
C VAL A 159 -11.72 3.74 11.44
N ARG A 160 -11.04 4.66 12.11
CA ARG A 160 -10.18 4.38 13.26
C ARG A 160 -10.60 5.20 14.47
N PHE A 161 -10.38 4.60 15.63
CA PHE A 161 -10.55 5.18 16.94
C PHE A 161 -9.20 5.05 17.65
N ASP A 162 -8.48 6.16 17.72
CA ASP A 162 -7.09 6.19 18.15
C ASP A 162 -6.98 6.82 19.56
N ASN A 163 -5.93 6.50 20.33
CA ASN A 163 -5.72 7.01 21.68
C ASN A 163 -6.91 6.84 22.64
N LEU A 164 -7.56 5.69 22.63
CA LEU A 164 -8.64 5.44 23.57
C LEU A 164 -8.09 5.45 24.99
N LEU A 165 -8.83 6.08 25.91
CA LEU A 165 -8.38 6.32 27.29
C LEU A 165 -7.08 7.14 27.39
N GLY A 166 -6.69 7.85 26.32
CA GLY A 166 -5.47 8.66 26.27
C GLY A 166 -4.18 7.84 26.14
N SER A 167 -4.26 6.62 25.59
CA SER A 167 -3.11 5.73 25.43
C SER A 167 -2.88 5.32 23.97
N PRO A 168 -1.65 5.45 23.43
CA PRO A 168 -1.30 4.97 22.09
C PRO A 168 -1.26 3.43 22.01
N TRP A 169 -1.45 2.74 23.14
CA TRP A 169 -1.53 1.28 23.21
C TRP A 169 -2.94 0.73 22.99
N LEU A 170 -3.95 1.60 22.85
CA LEU A 170 -5.34 1.20 22.68
C LEU A 170 -5.98 1.96 21.50
N ASN A 171 -5.89 1.36 20.31
CA ASN A 171 -6.50 1.89 19.10
C ASN A 171 -7.29 0.80 18.37
N PHE A 172 -8.39 1.17 17.73
CA PHE A 172 -9.20 0.27 16.92
C PHE A 172 -9.34 0.78 15.50
N LYS A 173 -9.32 -0.14 14.54
CA LYS A 173 -9.60 0.11 13.12
C LYS A 173 -10.71 -0.84 12.68
N PHE A 174 -11.69 -0.34 11.93
CA PHE A 174 -12.80 -1.14 11.41
C PHE A 174 -13.03 -0.80 9.93
N GLY A 175 -13.27 -1.83 9.12
CA GLY A 175 -13.53 -1.71 7.68
C GLY A 175 -12.52 -2.49 6.87
N LYS A 176 -12.23 -2.06 5.64
CA LYS A 176 -11.26 -2.67 4.74
C LYS A 176 -9.90 -1.97 4.85
N PHE A 177 -8.87 -2.70 5.27
CA PHE A 177 -7.57 -2.12 5.59
C PHE A 177 -6.40 -3.08 5.33
N GLU A 178 -5.23 -2.50 5.13
CA GLU A 178 -3.96 -3.24 5.14
C GLU A 178 -3.68 -3.78 6.55
N LEU A 179 -3.36 -5.07 6.66
CA LEU A 179 -2.89 -5.71 7.89
C LEU A 179 -1.52 -5.17 8.29
N ASP A 180 -1.21 -5.16 9.59
CA ASP A 180 0.13 -4.82 10.05
C ASP A 180 1.11 -5.94 9.70
N VAL A 181 1.89 -5.75 8.64
CA VAL A 181 2.86 -6.72 8.12
C VAL A 181 4.26 -6.10 8.05
N PRO A 182 5.34 -6.90 8.14
CA PRO A 182 6.70 -6.37 8.13
C PRO A 182 7.03 -5.54 6.89
N LEU A 183 6.51 -5.93 5.72
CA LEU A 183 6.69 -5.21 4.46
C LEU A 183 5.36 -5.04 3.78
N SER A 184 4.95 -3.79 3.58
CA SER A 184 3.70 -3.49 2.88
C SER A 184 3.86 -3.63 1.38
N GLU A 185 2.96 -4.41 0.78
CA GLU A 185 2.85 -4.52 -0.68
C GLU A 185 2.27 -3.25 -1.30
N LYS A 186 1.37 -2.56 -0.59
CA LYS A 186 0.80 -1.28 -1.04
C LYS A 186 1.86 -0.15 -1.09
N ARG A 187 3.07 -0.42 -0.61
CA ARG A 187 4.28 0.42 -0.67
C ARG A 187 5.42 -0.27 -1.43
N MET A 188 5.11 -1.08 -2.45
CA MET A 188 6.10 -1.69 -3.33
C MET A 188 6.93 -0.65 -4.11
N MET A 189 8.18 -1.00 -4.40
CA MET A 189 9.15 -0.13 -5.10
C MET A 189 9.07 -0.24 -6.63
N THR A 190 8.43 -1.29 -7.14
CA THR A 190 8.35 -1.60 -8.57
C THR A 190 6.89 -1.57 -9.02
N PHE A 191 6.65 -1.16 -10.26
CA PHE A 191 5.32 -1.21 -10.88
C PHE A 191 5.08 -2.54 -11.61
N SER A 192 5.69 -3.63 -11.11
CA SER A 192 5.68 -4.92 -11.78
C SER A 192 4.87 -5.93 -10.96
N ASN A 193 3.95 -6.64 -11.62
CA ASN A 193 3.22 -7.75 -11.00
C ASN A 193 4.12 -8.98 -10.81
N VAL A 194 5.27 -9.02 -11.49
CA VAL A 194 6.27 -10.09 -11.35
C VAL A 194 7.38 -9.64 -10.39
N GLY A 195 7.18 -9.93 -9.10
CA GLY A 195 8.16 -9.67 -8.05
C GLY A 195 8.04 -8.31 -7.35
N GLY A 196 7.14 -7.43 -7.78
CA GLY A 196 6.71 -6.27 -6.99
C GLY A 196 5.71 -6.66 -5.90
N ALA A 197 4.75 -7.53 -6.24
CA ALA A 197 3.93 -8.24 -5.28
C ALA A 197 4.76 -9.30 -4.54
N TYR A 198 4.59 -9.40 -3.21
CA TYR A 198 5.29 -10.42 -2.44
C TYR A 198 4.57 -11.75 -2.65
N GLN A 199 5.10 -12.62 -3.50
CA GLN A 199 4.47 -13.91 -3.84
C GLN A 199 4.10 -14.76 -2.61
N LEU A 200 4.89 -14.66 -1.54
CA LEU A 200 4.63 -15.33 -0.26
C LEU A 200 3.36 -14.83 0.43
N TYR A 201 2.94 -13.59 0.18
CA TYR A 201 1.75 -12.99 0.79
C TYR A 201 0.45 -13.48 0.14
N HIS A 202 0.54 -13.90 -1.13
CA HIS A 202 -0.59 -14.38 -1.94
C HIS A 202 -0.59 -15.90 -2.13
N PHE A 203 0.24 -16.62 -1.37
CA PHE A 203 0.27 -18.08 -1.46
C PHE A 203 -1.01 -18.68 -0.87
N MET A 204 -1.76 -19.39 -1.70
CA MET A 204 -2.93 -20.16 -1.29
C MET A 204 -2.75 -21.65 -1.63
N PRO A 205 -2.93 -22.56 -0.67
CA PRO A 205 -2.92 -24.00 -0.95
C PRO A 205 -4.02 -24.41 -1.93
N VAL A 206 -3.75 -25.42 -2.76
CA VAL A 206 -4.75 -25.96 -3.69
C VAL A 206 -5.95 -26.51 -2.91
N GLY A 207 -7.15 -26.03 -3.24
CA GLY A 207 -8.40 -26.43 -2.59
C GLY A 207 -8.76 -25.63 -1.34
N ASP A 208 -7.96 -24.63 -0.96
CA ASP A 208 -8.37 -23.65 0.03
C ASP A 208 -9.48 -22.75 -0.54
N VAL A 209 -10.49 -22.47 0.28
CA VAL A 209 -11.66 -21.65 -0.07
C VAL A 209 -11.69 -20.33 0.70
N ASN A 210 -10.68 -20.05 1.52
CA ASN A 210 -10.51 -18.77 2.19
C ASN A 210 -9.90 -17.74 1.25
N ASP A 211 -10.47 -16.55 1.19
CA ASP A 211 -9.98 -15.43 0.37
C ASP A 211 -8.97 -14.56 1.16
N PHE A 212 -8.21 -15.22 2.04
CA PHE A 212 -7.24 -14.55 2.90
C PHE A 212 -5.90 -14.40 2.17
N SER A 213 -5.37 -13.19 2.17
CA SER A 213 -4.04 -12.87 1.66
C SER A 213 -3.42 -11.76 2.50
N PHE A 214 -2.11 -11.85 2.76
CA PHE A 214 -1.38 -10.78 3.45
C PHE A 214 -1.12 -9.57 2.55
N GLY A 215 -1.17 -9.76 1.23
CA GLY A 215 -0.88 -8.71 0.24
C GLY A 215 -2.10 -7.85 -0.05
N GLU A 216 -3.30 -8.37 0.25
CA GLU A 216 -4.56 -7.66 0.05
C GLU A 216 -5.06 -6.97 1.32
N ASN A 217 -5.84 -5.90 1.11
CA ASN A 217 -6.54 -5.27 2.22
C ASN A 217 -7.71 -6.15 2.65
N GLN A 218 -7.77 -6.41 3.95
CA GLN A 218 -8.71 -7.32 4.59
C GLN A 218 -9.86 -6.53 5.23
N LEU A 219 -11.08 -7.09 5.16
CA LEU A 219 -12.28 -6.55 5.77
C LEU A 219 -12.46 -7.13 7.18
N GLY A 220 -12.42 -6.26 8.21
CA GLY A 220 -12.57 -6.72 9.59
C GLY A 220 -12.40 -5.64 10.65
N VAL A 221 -11.88 -6.05 11.80
CA VAL A 221 -11.46 -5.19 12.92
C VAL A 221 -10.01 -5.47 13.29
N GLU A 222 -9.27 -4.43 13.68
CA GLU A 222 -7.91 -4.54 14.22
C GLU A 222 -7.78 -3.74 15.50
N LEU A 223 -7.29 -4.38 16.55
CA LEU A 223 -6.78 -3.74 17.76
C LEU A 223 -5.27 -3.56 17.59
N MET A 224 -4.78 -2.35 17.83
CA MET A 224 -3.37 -2.02 17.63
C MET A 224 -2.85 -1.09 18.71
N GLY A 225 -1.56 -1.21 19.02
CA GLY A 225 -0.88 -0.35 19.97
C GLY A 225 0.59 -0.22 19.63
N HIS A 226 1.18 0.93 19.95
CA HIS A 226 2.57 1.23 19.62
C HIS A 226 3.23 2.10 20.70
N SER A 227 4.57 2.08 20.72
CA SER A 227 5.37 3.02 21.48
C SER A 227 5.47 4.37 20.76
N GLU A 228 5.87 5.40 21.49
CA GLU A 228 6.00 6.77 20.97
C GLU A 228 7.05 6.91 19.85
N ASP A 229 8.04 6.02 19.82
CA ASP A 229 9.10 5.93 18.82
C ASP A 229 8.82 4.88 17.73
N ASP A 230 7.65 4.21 17.79
CA ASP A 230 7.24 3.07 16.95
C ASP A 230 8.22 1.88 16.94
N HIS A 231 9.14 1.81 17.90
CA HIS A 231 10.03 0.66 18.02
C HIS A 231 9.31 -0.57 18.55
N THR A 232 8.21 -0.42 19.28
CA THR A 232 7.45 -1.54 19.84
C THR A 232 6.01 -1.41 19.41
N ARG A 233 5.47 -2.42 18.74
CA ARG A 233 4.06 -2.41 18.32
C ARG A 233 3.44 -3.78 18.33
N PHE A 234 2.13 -3.81 18.45
CA PHE A 234 1.32 -5.00 18.25
C PHE A 234 0.08 -4.68 17.41
N ALA A 235 -0.39 -5.70 16.69
CA ALA A 235 -1.69 -5.71 16.04
C ALA A 235 -2.35 -7.06 16.26
N ALA A 236 -3.66 -7.05 16.51
CA ALA A 236 -4.50 -8.22 16.62
C ALA A 236 -5.77 -7.97 15.81
N SER A 237 -5.94 -8.75 14.75
CA SER A 237 -6.96 -8.60 13.73
C SER A 237 -7.92 -9.78 13.72
N LEU A 238 -9.21 -9.47 13.55
CA LEU A 238 -10.26 -10.44 13.25
C LEU A 238 -10.92 -10.03 11.94
N ILE A 239 -10.79 -10.88 10.92
CA ILE A 239 -11.12 -10.56 9.53
C ILE A 239 -12.09 -11.58 8.94
N SER A 240 -12.89 -11.13 7.98
CA SER A 240 -13.80 -12.00 7.24
C SER A 240 -13.01 -12.95 6.33
N SER A 241 -13.34 -14.23 6.37
CA SER A 241 -12.71 -15.26 5.52
C SER A 241 -12.99 -15.08 4.02
N THR A 242 -13.99 -14.29 3.65
CA THR A 242 -14.35 -13.99 2.24
C THR A 242 -14.10 -12.55 1.87
N ASN A 243 -13.42 -11.78 2.73
CA ASN A 243 -13.10 -10.37 2.51
C ASN A 243 -14.30 -9.49 2.07
N GLY A 244 -15.52 -9.87 2.46
CA GLY A 244 -16.76 -9.16 2.11
C GLY A 244 -17.47 -9.66 0.85
N GLU A 245 -16.94 -10.65 0.14
CA GLU A 245 -17.58 -11.24 -1.03
C GLU A 245 -18.76 -12.11 -0.61
N LEU A 246 -19.93 -11.82 -1.18
CA LEU A 246 -21.19 -12.48 -0.83
C LEU A 246 -21.36 -13.79 -1.62
N GLY A 247 -21.89 -14.82 -0.98
CA GLY A 247 -22.23 -16.08 -1.64
C GLY A 247 -21.07 -17.09 -1.75
N LEU A 248 -19.89 -16.76 -1.25
CA LEU A 248 -18.80 -17.73 -1.13
C LEU A 248 -19.06 -18.73 0.02
N PRO A 249 -18.75 -20.04 -0.16
CA PRO A 249 -18.98 -21.08 0.84
C PRO A 249 -18.35 -20.79 2.22
N GLY A 250 -17.25 -20.03 2.25
CA GLY A 250 -16.52 -19.65 3.45
C GLY A 250 -17.11 -18.49 4.26
N GLY A 251 -18.15 -17.78 3.78
CA GLY A 251 -18.58 -16.46 4.31
C GLY A 251 -19.19 -16.41 5.71
N ARG A 252 -19.01 -17.46 6.52
CA ARG A 252 -19.50 -17.57 7.91
C ARG A 252 -18.38 -17.77 8.94
N THR A 253 -17.13 -17.76 8.50
CA THR A 253 -15.96 -17.90 9.37
C THR A 253 -15.17 -16.59 9.45
N TYR A 254 -14.31 -16.52 10.46
CA TYR A 254 -13.40 -15.40 10.66
C TYR A 254 -11.99 -15.95 10.83
N ASN A 255 -11.02 -15.22 10.30
CA ASN A 255 -9.61 -15.52 10.50
C ASN A 255 -9.05 -14.58 11.56
N GLY A 256 -8.16 -15.10 12.39
CA GLY A 256 -7.39 -14.32 13.36
C GLY A 256 -6.02 -14.00 12.78
N TYR A 257 -5.50 -12.80 13.01
CA TYR A 257 -4.11 -12.46 12.71
C TYR A 257 -3.50 -11.68 13.88
N ILE A 258 -2.30 -12.07 14.31
CA ILE A 258 -1.56 -11.34 15.35
C ILE A 258 -0.18 -11.02 14.82
N HIS A 259 0.25 -9.78 15.02
CA HIS A 259 1.58 -9.29 14.72
C HIS A 259 2.17 -8.59 15.94
N LEU A 260 3.41 -8.95 16.27
CA LEU A 260 4.22 -8.31 17.31
C LEU A 260 5.53 -7.90 16.67
N SER A 261 5.94 -6.65 16.88
CA SER A 261 7.20 -6.13 16.35
C SER A 261 7.96 -5.34 17.41
N GLN A 262 9.26 -5.61 17.50
CA GLN A 262 10.20 -4.92 18.37
C GLN A 262 11.47 -4.59 17.59
N ALA A 263 11.79 -3.30 17.50
CA ALA A 263 13.03 -2.78 16.98
C ALA A 263 14.05 -2.55 18.10
N PHE A 264 15.31 -2.78 17.81
CA PHE A 264 16.46 -2.57 18.69
C PHE A 264 17.59 -1.88 17.93
N MET A 265 18.32 -1.02 18.62
CA MET A 265 19.56 -0.42 18.10
C MET A 265 20.70 -1.44 18.22
N ALA A 266 21.14 -1.99 17.10
CA ALA A 266 22.32 -2.85 17.01
C ALA A 266 23.57 -2.01 16.67
N GLY A 267 24.39 -1.73 17.68
CA GLY A 267 25.73 -1.16 17.48
C GLY A 267 25.77 0.32 17.05
N GLY A 268 24.74 1.11 17.37
CA GLY A 268 24.74 2.57 17.15
C GLY A 268 24.51 3.05 15.72
N ALA A 269 24.52 2.14 14.72
CA ALA A 269 24.33 2.48 13.31
C ALA A 269 23.29 1.61 12.57
N PHE A 270 22.85 0.50 13.16
CA PHE A 270 21.91 -0.42 12.52
C PHE A 270 20.71 -0.68 13.44
N MET A 271 19.50 -0.73 12.86
CA MET A 271 18.28 -1.13 13.56
C MET A 271 17.95 -2.58 13.19
N ALA A 272 17.84 -3.45 14.18
CA ALA A 272 17.35 -4.81 14.01
C ALA A 272 15.88 -4.85 14.43
N VAL A 273 15.03 -5.52 13.66
CA VAL A 273 13.61 -5.69 13.98
C VAL A 273 13.33 -7.17 14.16
N PHE A 274 12.74 -7.53 15.30
CA PHE A 274 12.20 -8.85 15.55
C PHE A 274 10.68 -8.80 15.40
N THR A 275 10.17 -9.65 14.53
CA THR A 275 8.75 -9.70 14.17
C THR A 275 8.21 -11.12 14.34
N LEU A 276 7.07 -11.24 15.01
CA LEU A 276 6.29 -12.48 15.10
C LEU A 276 4.91 -12.21 14.51
N GLY A 277 4.57 -12.93 13.45
CA GLY A 277 3.25 -12.88 12.82
C GLY A 277 2.66 -14.28 12.74
N GLY A 278 1.37 -14.42 13.03
CA GLY A 278 0.65 -15.69 12.89
C GLY A 278 -0.81 -15.45 12.55
N SER A 279 -1.36 -16.28 11.66
CA SER A 279 -2.78 -16.31 11.34
C SER A 279 -3.39 -17.67 11.66
N THR A 280 -4.67 -17.69 12.02
CA THR A 280 -5.47 -18.90 12.29
C THR A 280 -6.79 -18.87 11.57
#